data_AF-A0A5B7G0F5-F1
#
_entry.id   AF-A0A5B7G0F5-F1
#
_cell.length_a   1.000
_cell.length_b   1.000
_cell.length_c   1.000
_cell.angle_alpha   90.00
_cell.angle_beta   90.00
_cell.angle_gamma   90.00
#
_symmetry.space_group_name_H-M   'P 1'
#
loop_
_entity.id
_entity.type
_entity.pdbx_description
1 polymer ?
#
loop_
_entity_poly.entity_id
_entity_poly.type
_entity_poly.pdbx_seq_one_letter_code
_entity_poly.pdbx_strand_id
1 'polypeptide(L)'
;MGRVGGSALRACIGQQWAGVFRMAFIAVALNLVYSSNTQSPSTFPSDLKSCLLLQFDMATPSSILCAASCARHSSCNFFCLYDLECLLFSAIVSYEWQGSLDTDAVTFTRCYTTFGMDDNIATGGVVNSSITAVYSDPWWAADGYFCLSMLHCFNSIKGVEPWWQVSYQEEKVVVQVIVQQHPLFRLPIKVCIGNEQSSDYNPSVGPLDPPESGLLVFDLQPPLVGRIITIVGTPGPGILSVCHFVVNELHPE
;
A
#
# COMPACT_ATOMS: atom_id res chain seq x y z
N MET A 1 7.22 19.64 39.86
CA MET A 1 7.92 18.37 40.12
C MET A 1 7.04 17.60 41.12
N GLY A 2 6.15 16.67 40.78
CA GLY A 2 6.19 15.57 39.79
C GLY A 2 6.92 14.38 40.43
N ARG A 3 6.38 13.17 40.65
CA ARG A 3 5.07 12.49 40.52
C ARG A 3 5.16 11.32 41.54
N VAL A 4 4.08 10.92 42.23
CA VAL A 4 3.28 9.67 41.98
C VAL A 4 4.15 8.45 41.67
N GLY A 5 4.05 7.29 42.30
CA GLY A 5 3.04 6.69 43.18
C GLY A 5 3.38 5.20 43.29
N GLY A 6 2.91 4.55 44.35
CA GLY A 6 3.21 3.15 44.64
C GLY A 6 2.22 2.13 44.07
N SER A 7 2.62 0.87 44.28
CA SER A 7 1.80 -0.31 44.63
C SER A 7 1.52 -1.38 43.56
N ALA A 8 2.18 -2.55 43.78
CA ALA A 8 1.65 -3.93 43.93
C ALA A 8 0.89 -4.60 42.74
N LEU A 9 1.00 -5.89 42.39
CA LEU A 9 1.12 -7.19 43.11
C LEU A 9 1.44 -8.35 42.12
N ARG A 10 2.14 -9.42 42.61
CA ARG A 10 2.14 -10.90 42.25
C ARG A 10 2.34 -11.33 40.77
N ALA A 11 2.96 -12.45 40.38
CA ALA A 11 3.35 -13.73 41.02
C ALA A 11 4.53 -14.40 40.27
N CYS A 12 5.18 -15.35 40.95
CA CYS A 12 6.05 -16.45 40.50
C CYS A 12 7.44 -16.15 39.89
N ILE A 13 8.38 -16.00 40.82
CA ILE A 13 9.85 -16.28 40.83
C ILE A 13 10.15 -17.70 40.27
N GLY A 14 11.30 -18.08 39.69
CA GLY A 14 12.66 -17.57 39.48
C GLY A 14 13.37 -18.60 38.55
N GLN A 15 14.61 -18.48 38.09
CA GLN A 15 15.84 -18.22 38.84
C GLN A 15 17.02 -18.05 37.83
N GLN A 16 17.98 -17.21 38.19
CA GLN A 16 19.20 -16.82 37.44
C GLN A 16 20.24 -17.94 37.34
N TRP A 17 21.14 -17.86 36.34
CA TRP A 17 22.61 -17.89 36.54
C TRP A 17 23.33 -17.13 35.41
N ALA A 18 24.44 -16.49 35.77
CA ALA A 18 25.22 -15.50 35.02
C ALA A 18 26.34 -16.11 34.16
N GLY A 19 26.85 -15.35 33.18
CA GLY A 19 28.25 -15.51 32.77
C GLY A 19 28.69 -15.03 31.37
N VAL A 20 29.35 -13.86 31.37
CA VAL A 20 30.59 -13.51 30.63
C VAL A 20 30.56 -13.14 29.13
N PHE A 21 31.03 -11.90 28.90
CA PHE A 21 31.45 -11.23 27.67
C PHE A 21 32.40 -12.03 26.76
N ARG A 22 32.31 -11.79 25.43
CA ARG A 22 33.45 -11.52 24.54
C ARG A 22 33.00 -10.94 23.19
N MET A 23 33.46 -9.72 22.89
CA MET A 23 33.62 -9.23 21.51
C MET A 23 34.82 -9.94 20.87
N ALA A 24 34.73 -10.26 19.58
CA ALA A 24 35.88 -10.51 18.73
C ALA A 24 35.62 -9.95 17.33
N PHE A 25 36.47 -9.01 16.92
CA PHE A 25 36.76 -8.72 15.52
C PHE A 25 37.90 -9.66 15.09
N ILE A 26 37.71 -10.37 13.97
CA ILE A 26 38.80 -10.94 13.18
C ILE A 26 38.51 -10.61 11.72
N ALA A 27 39.41 -9.84 11.11
CA ALA A 27 39.59 -9.78 9.68
C ALA A 27 40.58 -10.88 9.28
N VAL A 28 40.19 -11.78 8.38
CA VAL A 28 41.10 -12.57 7.55
C VAL A 28 40.57 -12.54 6.12
N ALA A 29 41.51 -12.31 5.21
CA ALA A 29 41.31 -12.08 3.79
C ALA A 29 41.01 -13.35 2.98
N LEU A 30 40.30 -13.13 1.87
CA LEU A 30 40.37 -13.80 0.56
C LEU A 30 40.24 -15.34 0.53
N ASN A 31 39.04 -15.79 0.16
CA ASN A 31 38.90 -16.72 -0.97
C ASN A 31 37.57 -16.42 -1.70
N LEU A 32 37.65 -16.29 -3.02
CA LEU A 32 36.53 -16.18 -3.94
C LEU A 32 35.64 -17.43 -3.79
N VAL A 33 34.48 -17.26 -3.17
CA VAL A 33 33.36 -18.18 -3.34
C VAL A 33 32.20 -17.37 -3.89
N TYR A 34 31.76 -17.75 -5.08
CA TYR A 34 30.52 -17.31 -5.70
C TYR A 34 29.37 -17.80 -4.80
N SER A 35 29.06 -17.02 -3.75
CA SER A 35 27.89 -17.28 -2.92
C SER A 35 26.69 -16.71 -3.65
N SER A 36 25.95 -17.58 -4.33
CA SER A 36 24.53 -17.36 -4.57
C SER A 36 23.89 -17.09 -3.21
N ASN A 37 23.66 -15.82 -2.87
CA ASN A 37 22.88 -15.45 -1.69
C ASN A 37 21.50 -16.09 -1.81
N THR A 38 21.37 -17.27 -1.22
CA THR A 38 20.09 -17.88 -0.87
C THR A 38 19.55 -17.01 0.24
N GLN A 39 18.76 -16.01 -0.14
CA GLN A 39 17.92 -15.27 0.78
C GLN A 39 17.15 -16.29 1.62
N SER A 40 17.39 -16.28 2.92
CA SER A 40 16.70 -17.15 3.87
C SER A 40 15.19 -16.90 3.74
N PRO A 41 14.36 -17.91 3.45
CA PRO A 41 12.96 -17.69 3.10
C PRO A 41 12.14 -17.25 4.31
N SER A 42 11.35 -16.18 4.13
CA SER A 42 10.35 -15.70 5.08
C SER A 42 9.11 -16.62 5.08
N THR A 43 8.68 -17.08 6.26
CA THR A 43 7.55 -17.99 6.53
C THR A 43 6.32 -17.31 7.19
N PHE A 44 5.30 -18.03 7.67
CA PHE A 44 4.21 -17.48 8.51
C PHE A 44 3.94 -18.39 9.71
N PRO A 45 3.53 -17.86 10.88
CA PRO A 45 3.20 -18.67 12.05
C PRO A 45 1.89 -19.47 11.89
N SER A 46 1.78 -20.57 12.65
CA SER A 46 0.69 -21.56 12.57
C SER A 46 -0.71 -21.03 12.97
N ASP A 47 -0.75 -19.92 13.71
CA ASP A 47 -1.96 -19.17 14.07
C ASP A 47 -2.65 -18.50 12.86
N LEU A 48 -1.91 -18.15 11.80
CA LEU A 48 -2.47 -17.60 10.56
C LEU A 48 -3.35 -18.59 9.78
N LYS A 49 -3.27 -19.91 10.06
CA LYS A 49 -4.23 -20.90 9.50
C LYS A 49 -5.67 -20.57 9.87
N SER A 50 -5.89 -19.98 11.04
CA SER A 50 -7.23 -19.55 11.48
C SER A 50 -7.75 -18.33 10.71
N CYS A 51 -6.87 -17.61 10.00
CA CYS A 51 -7.19 -16.42 9.21
C CYS A 51 -7.22 -16.68 7.70
N LEU A 52 -7.00 -17.93 7.26
CA LEU A 52 -7.12 -18.31 5.87
C LEU A 52 -8.60 -18.30 5.47
N LEU A 53 -8.95 -17.42 4.53
CA LEU A 53 -10.30 -17.30 4.02
C LEU A 53 -10.58 -18.31 2.93
N LEU A 54 -9.64 -18.44 1.99
CA LEU A 54 -9.82 -19.25 0.81
C LEU A 54 -8.48 -19.72 0.26
N GLN A 55 -8.44 -20.98 -0.16
CA GLN A 55 -7.37 -21.58 -0.94
C GLN A 55 -7.96 -22.09 -2.25
N PHE A 56 -7.31 -21.81 -3.37
CA PHE A 56 -7.66 -22.45 -4.64
C PHE A 56 -6.47 -22.58 -5.58
N ASP A 57 -6.50 -23.64 -6.38
CA ASP A 57 -5.50 -23.95 -7.39
C ASP A 57 -5.77 -23.13 -8.66
N MET A 58 -4.72 -22.57 -9.22
CA MET A 58 -4.76 -21.83 -10.47
C MET A 58 -4.02 -22.61 -11.55
N ALA A 59 -4.65 -22.79 -12.71
CA ALA A 59 -4.01 -23.43 -13.86
C ALA A 59 -2.71 -22.71 -14.31
N THR A 60 -2.57 -21.42 -13.99
CA THR A 60 -1.33 -20.64 -14.17
C THR A 60 -1.12 -19.67 -12.99
N PRO A 61 0.13 -19.40 -12.57
CA PRO A 61 0.40 -18.51 -11.45
C PRO A 61 0.18 -17.05 -11.88
N SER A 62 -1.07 -16.58 -11.78
CA SER A 62 -1.45 -15.23 -12.12
C SER A 62 -1.84 -14.47 -10.85
N SER A 63 -0.97 -13.55 -10.43
CA SER A 63 -1.27 -12.62 -9.33
C SER A 63 -2.54 -11.81 -9.56
N ILE A 64 -2.96 -11.63 -10.82
CA ILE A 64 -4.18 -10.91 -11.20
C ILE A 64 -5.44 -11.68 -10.77
N LEU A 65 -5.48 -13.00 -10.99
CA LEU A 65 -6.63 -13.82 -10.61
C LEU A 65 -6.77 -13.92 -9.09
N CYS A 66 -5.64 -13.98 -8.39
CA CYS A 66 -5.61 -13.91 -6.94
C CYS A 66 -6.11 -12.58 -6.40
N ALA A 67 -5.63 -11.46 -6.94
CA ALA A 67 -6.08 -10.13 -6.54
C ALA A 67 -7.57 -9.95 -6.80
N ALA A 68 -8.06 -10.37 -7.98
CA ALA A 68 -9.47 -10.32 -8.32
C ALA A 68 -10.34 -11.16 -7.37
N SER A 69 -9.82 -12.31 -6.92
CA SER A 69 -10.52 -13.16 -5.96
C SER A 69 -10.51 -12.54 -4.57
N CYS A 70 -9.37 -12.02 -4.11
CA CYS A 70 -9.26 -11.32 -2.83
C CYS A 70 -10.22 -10.12 -2.77
N ALA A 71 -10.29 -9.31 -3.82
CA ALA A 71 -11.20 -8.17 -3.91
C ALA A 71 -12.71 -8.54 -3.85
N ARG A 72 -13.09 -9.78 -4.19
CA ARG A 72 -14.48 -10.26 -4.06
C ARG A 72 -14.85 -10.65 -2.63
N HIS A 73 -13.86 -10.82 -1.76
CA HIS A 73 -14.06 -11.14 -0.36
C HIS A 73 -13.86 -9.88 0.49
N SER A 74 -14.95 -9.35 1.06
CA SER A 74 -14.93 -8.14 1.88
C SER A 74 -14.03 -8.24 3.12
N SER A 75 -13.63 -9.45 3.50
CA SER A 75 -12.71 -9.71 4.61
C SER A 75 -11.27 -9.97 4.16
N CYS A 76 -10.96 -9.96 2.87
CA CYS A 76 -9.61 -10.29 2.39
C CYS A 76 -8.69 -9.07 2.48
N ASN A 77 -7.63 -9.22 3.30
CA ASN A 77 -6.67 -8.17 3.62
C ASN A 77 -5.30 -8.37 2.97
N PHE A 78 -4.99 -9.59 2.54
CA PHE A 78 -3.83 -9.89 1.70
C PHE A 78 -4.01 -11.25 1.04
N PHE A 79 -3.28 -11.51 -0.03
CA PHE A 79 -3.19 -12.83 -0.63
C PHE A 79 -1.74 -13.21 -0.89
N CYS A 80 -1.47 -14.50 -0.89
CA CYS A 80 -0.17 -15.05 -1.21
C CYS A 80 -0.26 -16.11 -2.31
N LEU A 81 0.83 -16.24 -3.05
CA LEU A 81 1.04 -17.25 -4.08
C LEU A 81 2.03 -18.27 -3.56
N TYR A 82 1.69 -19.55 -3.68
CA TYR A 82 2.56 -20.67 -3.42
C TYR A 82 2.51 -21.63 -4.61
N ASP A 83 3.56 -21.65 -5.43
CA ASP A 83 3.53 -22.32 -6.75
C ASP A 83 2.32 -21.88 -7.60
N LEU A 84 1.34 -22.77 -7.76
CA LEU A 84 0.10 -22.56 -8.51
C LEU A 84 -1.10 -22.24 -7.60
N GLU A 85 -0.89 -22.22 -6.29
CA GLU A 85 -1.94 -21.99 -5.31
C GLU A 85 -2.06 -20.52 -4.95
N CYS A 86 -3.32 -20.09 -4.82
CA CYS A 86 -3.70 -18.79 -4.30
C CYS A 86 -4.27 -18.93 -2.89
N LEU A 87 -3.72 -18.16 -1.96
CA LEU A 87 -4.08 -18.22 -0.54
C LEU A 87 -4.50 -16.83 -0.07
N LEU A 88 -5.78 -16.66 0.28
CA LEU A 88 -6.38 -15.38 0.67
C LEU A 88 -6.53 -15.33 2.20
N PHE A 89 -6.15 -14.22 2.81
CA PHE A 89 -6.12 -14.08 4.26
C PHE A 89 -6.91 -12.86 4.73
N SER A 90 -7.48 -12.94 5.93
CA SER A 90 -8.22 -11.84 6.55
C SER A 90 -7.44 -11.01 7.57
N ALA A 91 -6.21 -11.37 7.90
CA ALA A 91 -5.45 -10.72 8.97
C ALA A 91 -4.34 -9.79 8.45
N ILE A 92 -3.69 -9.05 9.34
CA ILE A 92 -2.42 -8.35 9.06
C ILE A 92 -1.30 -9.26 9.49
N VAL A 93 -0.26 -9.40 8.67
CA VAL A 93 1.00 -9.98 9.15
C VAL A 93 1.61 -8.99 10.14
N SER A 94 1.73 -9.36 11.41
CA SER A 94 2.27 -8.46 12.43
C SER A 94 3.73 -8.06 12.11
N TYR A 95 4.08 -6.79 12.37
CA TYR A 95 5.45 -6.26 12.25
C TYR A 95 6.47 -6.96 13.17
N GLU A 96 6.02 -7.72 14.17
CA GLU A 96 6.88 -8.38 15.17
C GLU A 96 7.23 -9.83 14.82
N TRP A 97 6.84 -10.32 13.65
CA TRP A 97 7.08 -11.71 13.27
C TRP A 97 8.58 -11.95 12.94
N GLN A 98 9.23 -12.79 13.75
CA GLN A 98 10.70 -12.97 13.74
C GLN A 98 11.25 -13.98 12.72
N GLY A 99 10.42 -14.68 11.94
CA GLY A 99 10.92 -15.67 10.99
C GLY A 99 11.32 -17.05 11.56
N SER A 100 11.26 -18.04 10.67
CA SER A 100 12.02 -19.30 10.54
C SER A 100 12.26 -20.30 11.71
N LEU A 101 11.66 -20.15 12.89
CA LEU A 101 11.83 -21.16 13.97
C LEU A 101 10.65 -22.14 14.13
N ASP A 102 9.57 -21.95 13.40
CA ASP A 102 8.40 -22.85 13.41
C ASP A 102 8.56 -23.93 12.32
N THR A 103 8.64 -25.19 12.73
CA THR A 103 8.81 -26.35 11.83
C THR A 103 7.56 -26.66 11.01
N ASP A 104 6.39 -26.15 11.42
CA ASP A 104 5.11 -26.37 10.74
C ASP A 104 4.74 -25.21 9.81
N ALA A 105 5.67 -24.28 9.57
CA ALA A 105 5.43 -23.08 8.79
C ALA A 105 5.36 -23.36 7.28
N VAL A 106 4.35 -22.77 6.62
CA VAL A 106 4.13 -22.87 5.17
C VAL A 106 4.93 -21.76 4.47
N THR A 107 5.57 -22.10 3.36
CA THR A 107 6.35 -21.17 2.53
C THR A 107 5.48 -20.56 1.44
N PHE A 108 5.78 -19.34 1.01
CA PHE A 108 5.07 -18.67 -0.09
C PHE A 108 6.08 -18.06 -1.06
N THR A 109 5.76 -18.08 -2.35
CA THR A 109 6.58 -17.46 -3.39
C THR A 109 6.47 -15.94 -3.34
N ARG A 110 5.25 -15.40 -3.13
CA ARG A 110 4.95 -13.95 -3.04
C ARG A 110 3.71 -13.69 -2.19
N CYS A 111 3.65 -12.56 -1.49
CA CYS A 111 2.47 -12.08 -0.75
C CYS A 111 2.18 -10.62 -1.09
N TYR A 112 0.89 -10.25 -1.10
CA TYR A 112 0.39 -8.95 -1.51
C TYR A 112 -0.67 -8.47 -0.52
N THR A 113 -0.46 -7.33 0.11
CA THR A 113 -1.44 -6.73 1.03
C THR A 113 -2.45 -5.90 0.26
N THR A 114 -3.71 -5.90 0.71
CA THR A 114 -4.71 -4.88 0.35
C THR A 114 -4.60 -3.64 1.25
N PHE A 115 -3.65 -3.64 2.21
CA PHE A 115 -3.46 -2.60 3.21
C PHE A 115 -3.46 -1.19 2.63
N GLY A 116 -4.43 -0.41 3.12
CA GLY A 116 -4.74 0.96 2.75
C GLY A 116 -6.23 1.25 2.90
N MET A 117 -7.13 0.26 2.73
CA MET A 117 -8.56 0.53 2.57
C MET A 117 -9.33 0.98 3.83
N ASP A 118 -8.95 0.58 5.04
CA ASP A 118 -9.76 0.86 6.24
C ASP A 118 -9.83 2.36 6.61
N ASP A 119 -8.78 3.12 6.26
CA ASP A 119 -8.73 4.59 6.39
C ASP A 119 -8.72 5.29 5.01
N ASN A 120 -8.88 4.54 3.91
CA ASN A 120 -8.91 5.13 2.57
C ASN A 120 -10.27 5.79 2.30
N ILE A 121 -10.35 7.06 2.66
CA ILE A 121 -11.52 7.87 2.35
C ILE A 121 -11.75 8.08 0.85
N ALA A 122 -10.81 7.68 -0.03
CA ALA A 122 -11.04 7.72 -1.48
C ALA A 122 -12.30 6.95 -1.88
N THR A 123 -12.59 5.87 -1.16
CA THR A 123 -13.82 5.10 -1.36
C THR A 123 -15.02 5.92 -0.86
N GLY A 124 -16.00 6.16 -1.74
CA GLY A 124 -17.25 6.87 -1.39
C GLY A 124 -17.32 8.34 -1.79
N GLY A 125 -16.24 8.92 -2.36
CA GLY A 125 -16.30 10.23 -2.99
C GLY A 125 -17.00 10.23 -4.36
N VAL A 126 -17.48 11.39 -4.81
CA VAL A 126 -17.96 11.57 -6.18
C VAL A 126 -16.75 11.86 -7.07
N VAL A 127 -16.50 10.98 -8.03
CA VAL A 127 -15.36 11.09 -8.95
C VAL A 127 -15.73 11.88 -10.21
N ASN A 128 -14.77 12.63 -10.72
CA ASN A 128 -14.87 13.31 -12.01
C ASN A 128 -13.49 13.36 -12.67
N SER A 129 -13.44 13.69 -13.96
CA SER A 129 -12.18 13.81 -14.66
C SER A 129 -12.26 14.78 -15.82
N SER A 130 -11.08 15.09 -16.36
CA SER A 130 -10.95 15.53 -17.74
C SER A 130 -11.47 14.47 -18.72
N ILE A 131 -11.28 14.68 -20.02
CA ILE A 131 -11.81 13.78 -21.04
C ILE A 131 -11.23 12.37 -20.88
N THR A 132 -12.12 11.40 -20.68
CA THR A 132 -11.80 9.99 -20.46
C THR A 132 -11.55 9.25 -21.76
N ALA A 133 -10.57 8.34 -21.77
CA ALA A 133 -10.35 7.43 -22.90
C ALA A 133 -11.52 6.46 -23.09
N VAL A 134 -11.68 5.92 -24.30
CA VAL A 134 -12.69 4.90 -24.58
C VAL A 134 -12.45 3.68 -23.68
N TYR A 135 -13.51 3.18 -23.04
CA TYR A 135 -13.47 2.09 -22.07
C TYR A 135 -12.66 2.38 -20.80
N SER A 136 -12.62 3.64 -20.37
CA SER A 136 -12.12 3.99 -19.05
C SER A 136 -13.23 4.66 -18.24
N ASP A 137 -13.27 4.37 -16.94
CA ASP A 137 -14.18 4.99 -15.98
C ASP A 137 -13.36 5.67 -14.88
N PRO A 138 -13.59 6.96 -14.56
CA PRO A 138 -12.92 7.63 -13.45
C PRO A 138 -13.08 6.91 -12.11
N TRP A 139 -14.15 6.16 -11.92
CA TRP A 139 -14.41 5.41 -10.69
C TRP A 139 -13.37 4.33 -10.41
N TRP A 140 -12.75 3.74 -11.43
CA TRP A 140 -11.76 2.68 -11.25
C TRP A 140 -10.49 3.12 -10.50
N ALA A 141 -10.20 4.42 -10.46
CA ALA A 141 -9.09 4.92 -9.64
C ALA A 141 -9.39 4.87 -8.13
N ALA A 142 -10.68 4.93 -7.76
CA ALA A 142 -11.14 5.08 -6.37
C ALA A 142 -11.99 3.89 -5.88
N ASP A 143 -12.09 2.80 -6.65
CA ASP A 143 -12.87 1.61 -6.30
C ASP A 143 -12.15 0.69 -5.28
N GLY A 144 -10.94 1.07 -4.86
CA GLY A 144 -10.09 0.31 -3.95
C GLY A 144 -9.35 -0.85 -4.62
N TYR A 145 -9.53 -1.07 -5.92
CA TYR A 145 -8.85 -2.15 -6.63
C TYR A 145 -7.38 -1.77 -6.88
N PHE A 146 -6.45 -2.65 -6.49
CA PHE A 146 -5.00 -2.37 -6.55
C PHE A 146 -4.33 -2.91 -7.84
N CYS A 147 -5.10 -3.47 -8.77
CA CYS A 147 -4.50 -4.10 -9.95
C CYS A 147 -4.00 -3.07 -10.97
N LEU A 148 -2.78 -3.26 -11.49
CA LEU A 148 -2.21 -2.44 -12.56
C LEU A 148 -2.69 -2.86 -13.97
N SER A 149 -3.84 -3.51 -14.08
CA SER A 149 -4.41 -3.80 -15.40
C SER A 149 -4.93 -2.51 -16.00
N MET A 150 -4.56 -2.19 -17.24
CA MET A 150 -5.10 -1.00 -17.93
C MET A 150 -6.64 -0.93 -17.93
N LEU A 151 -7.32 -2.08 -17.86
CA LEU A 151 -8.78 -2.20 -17.80
C LEU A 151 -9.38 -1.81 -16.44
N HIS A 152 -8.55 -1.60 -15.43
CA HIS A 152 -8.94 -1.16 -14.08
C HIS A 152 -8.21 0.11 -13.66
N CYS A 153 -7.70 0.87 -14.63
CA CYS A 153 -7.15 2.19 -14.37
C CYS A 153 -8.05 3.24 -15.04
N PHE A 154 -8.25 4.35 -14.36
CA PHE A 154 -8.64 5.57 -15.07
C PHE A 154 -7.54 5.93 -16.06
N ASN A 155 -7.91 6.29 -17.29
CA ASN A 155 -7.03 6.81 -18.33
C ASN A 155 -7.71 7.99 -19.00
N SER A 156 -7.02 9.13 -19.04
CA SER A 156 -7.45 10.26 -19.85
C SER A 156 -7.16 10.01 -21.34
N ILE A 157 -7.79 10.77 -22.24
CA ILE A 157 -7.21 10.94 -23.58
C ILE A 157 -5.89 11.72 -23.47
N LYS A 158 -5.06 11.65 -24.52
CA LYS A 158 -3.87 12.49 -24.62
C LYS A 158 -4.30 13.96 -24.68
N GLY A 159 -3.88 14.75 -23.71
CA GLY A 159 -4.29 16.15 -23.57
C GLY A 159 -3.20 17.01 -22.94
N VAL A 160 -3.46 18.31 -22.87
CA VAL A 160 -2.67 19.25 -22.07
C VAL A 160 -3.27 19.26 -20.68
N GLU A 161 -2.45 18.98 -19.66
CA GLU A 161 -2.85 18.96 -18.25
C GLU A 161 -4.10 18.10 -17.96
N PRO A 162 -4.08 16.80 -18.33
CA PRO A 162 -5.17 15.90 -17.96
C PRO A 162 -5.30 15.83 -16.43
N TRP A 163 -6.53 15.77 -15.95
CA TRP A 163 -6.83 15.71 -14.52
C TRP A 163 -7.87 14.65 -14.17
N TRP A 164 -7.82 14.21 -12.92
CA TRP A 164 -8.76 13.33 -12.25
C TRP A 164 -9.07 13.92 -10.87
N GLN A 165 -10.31 13.83 -10.40
CA GLN A 165 -10.76 14.47 -9.18
C GLN A 165 -11.71 13.55 -8.40
N VAL A 166 -11.61 13.64 -7.08
CA VAL A 166 -12.61 13.11 -6.15
C VAL A 166 -13.10 14.23 -5.23
N SER A 167 -14.42 14.25 -5.00
CA SER A 167 -15.10 15.22 -4.14
C SER A 167 -15.87 14.51 -3.04
N TYR A 168 -15.66 14.92 -1.80
CA TYR A 168 -16.35 14.43 -0.62
C TYR A 168 -17.43 15.40 -0.18
N GLN A 169 -18.37 14.91 0.63
CA GLN A 169 -19.46 15.74 1.16
C GLN A 169 -18.99 16.72 2.25
N GLU A 170 -17.88 16.39 2.92
CA GLU A 170 -17.30 17.15 4.03
C GLU A 170 -15.80 17.40 3.81
N GLU A 171 -15.27 18.39 4.51
CA GLU A 171 -13.83 18.69 4.49
C GLU A 171 -13.03 17.62 5.22
N LYS A 172 -11.89 17.27 4.65
CA LYS A 172 -10.98 16.26 5.18
C LYS A 172 -9.63 16.89 5.49
N VAL A 173 -9.01 16.47 6.59
CA VAL A 173 -7.64 16.87 6.95
C VAL A 173 -6.70 15.83 6.39
N VAL A 174 -6.17 16.07 5.19
CA VAL A 174 -5.36 15.10 4.44
C VAL A 174 -3.90 15.21 4.86
N VAL A 175 -3.30 14.07 5.22
CA VAL A 175 -1.89 13.97 5.62
C VAL A 175 -1.02 13.28 4.58
N GLN A 176 -1.62 12.41 3.76
CA GLN A 176 -0.90 11.71 2.72
C GLN A 176 -1.83 11.37 1.55
N VAL A 177 -1.29 11.45 0.35
CA VAL A 177 -1.95 10.95 -0.86
C VAL A 177 -1.01 9.98 -1.55
N ILE A 178 -1.52 8.80 -1.92
CA ILE A 178 -0.78 7.79 -2.67
C ILE A 178 -1.48 7.63 -4.02
N VAL A 179 -0.69 7.72 -5.09
CA VAL A 179 -1.17 7.56 -6.46
C VAL A 179 -0.35 6.48 -7.13
N GLN A 180 -1.02 5.48 -7.68
CA GLN A 180 -0.38 4.45 -8.49
C GLN A 180 -0.76 4.67 -9.96
N GLN A 181 0.23 5.00 -10.78
CA GLN A 181 0.07 5.10 -12.23
C GLN A 181 0.34 3.77 -12.92
N HIS A 182 -0.20 3.61 -14.12
CA HIS A 182 0.18 2.50 -14.99
C HIS A 182 1.62 2.71 -15.52
N PRO A 183 2.51 1.69 -15.50
CA PRO A 183 3.92 1.85 -15.90
C PRO A 183 4.15 2.35 -17.34
N LEU A 184 3.18 2.12 -18.25
CA LEU A 184 3.23 2.61 -19.64
C LEU A 184 2.84 4.09 -19.78
N PHE A 185 2.13 4.66 -18.80
CA PHE A 185 1.59 6.02 -18.85
C PHE A 185 2.12 6.82 -17.66
N ARG A 186 3.43 7.01 -17.67
CA ARG A 186 4.17 7.76 -16.65
C ARG A 186 4.11 9.25 -16.97
N LEU A 187 3.24 9.96 -16.26
CA LEU A 187 3.09 11.40 -16.38
C LEU A 187 3.45 12.04 -15.04
N PRO A 188 4.35 13.03 -14.99
CA PRO A 188 4.58 13.78 -13.76
C PRO A 188 3.28 14.43 -13.31
N ILE A 189 2.97 14.32 -12.02
CA ILE A 189 1.69 14.78 -11.47
C ILE A 189 1.90 15.63 -10.22
N LYS A 190 0.98 16.57 -10.00
CA LYS A 190 0.78 17.29 -8.73
C LYS A 190 -0.58 16.92 -8.13
N VAL A 191 -0.71 17.07 -6.82
CA VAL A 191 -1.97 16.91 -6.09
C VAL A 191 -2.43 18.28 -5.63
N CYS A 192 -3.66 18.67 -5.93
CA CYS A 192 -4.32 19.87 -5.41
C CYS A 192 -5.42 19.47 -4.43
N ILE A 193 -5.45 20.08 -3.25
CA ILE A 193 -6.41 19.79 -2.17
C ILE A 193 -7.05 21.08 -1.68
N GLY A 194 -8.37 21.16 -1.70
CA GLY A 194 -9.10 22.32 -1.19
C GLY A 194 -10.61 22.18 -1.38
N ASN A 195 -11.30 23.32 -1.48
CA ASN A 195 -12.77 23.36 -1.53
C ASN A 195 -13.34 23.92 -2.84
N GLU A 196 -12.45 24.48 -3.67
CA GLU A 196 -12.80 25.06 -4.95
C GLU A 196 -12.86 23.98 -6.03
N GLN A 197 -13.84 24.11 -6.94
CA GLN A 197 -14.03 23.15 -8.04
C GLN A 197 -12.85 23.16 -9.01
N SER A 198 -12.23 24.33 -9.22
CA SER A 198 -11.03 24.47 -10.03
C SER A 198 -9.79 24.22 -9.18
N SER A 199 -8.89 23.36 -9.68
CA SER A 199 -7.62 23.03 -9.04
C SER A 199 -6.66 24.23 -8.92
N ASP A 200 -6.86 25.28 -9.71
CA ASP A 200 -5.96 26.46 -9.74
C ASP A 200 -6.06 27.31 -8.48
N TYR A 201 -7.16 27.18 -7.73
CA TYR A 201 -7.41 27.91 -6.49
C TYR A 201 -7.15 27.08 -5.23
N ASN A 202 -6.83 25.79 -5.39
CA ASN A 202 -6.55 24.89 -4.28
C ASN A 202 -5.03 24.79 -4.04
N PRO A 203 -4.56 24.76 -2.78
CA PRO A 203 -3.17 24.42 -2.44
C PRO A 203 -2.70 23.13 -3.13
N SER A 204 -1.43 23.10 -3.56
CA SER A 204 -0.89 21.96 -4.30
C SER A 204 0.47 21.48 -3.78
N VAL A 205 0.73 20.19 -3.93
CA VAL A 205 2.03 19.54 -3.69
C VAL A 205 2.52 18.84 -4.96
N GLY A 206 3.84 18.85 -5.19
CA GLY A 206 4.48 18.34 -6.41
C GLY A 206 4.85 19.46 -7.40
N PRO A 207 5.10 19.13 -8.68
CA PRO A 207 4.93 17.81 -9.28
C PRO A 207 5.98 16.78 -8.82
N LEU A 208 5.65 15.50 -8.92
CA LEU A 208 6.57 14.38 -8.76
C LEU A 208 6.68 13.60 -10.07
N ASP A 209 7.91 13.19 -10.41
CA ASP A 209 8.15 12.27 -11.51
C ASP A 209 7.84 10.84 -11.07
N PRO A 210 7.02 10.07 -11.83
CA PRO A 210 6.69 8.70 -11.47
C PRO A 210 7.92 7.78 -11.58
N PRO A 211 8.24 6.98 -10.55
CA PRO A 211 9.27 5.96 -10.65
C PRO A 211 8.87 4.84 -11.63
N GLU A 212 9.76 3.88 -11.89
CA GLU A 212 9.45 2.72 -12.74
C GLU A 212 8.27 1.90 -12.21
N SER A 213 8.08 1.84 -10.89
CA SER A 213 6.93 1.19 -10.27
C SER A 213 5.61 1.93 -10.51
N GLY A 214 5.63 3.21 -10.90
CA GLY A 214 4.45 4.06 -11.03
C GLY A 214 3.84 4.50 -9.70
N LEU A 215 4.42 4.13 -8.56
CA LEU A 215 3.92 4.51 -7.23
C LEU A 215 4.46 5.88 -6.81
N LEU A 216 3.57 6.83 -6.56
CA LEU A 216 3.90 8.15 -6.03
C LEU A 216 3.27 8.33 -4.66
N VAL A 217 4.05 8.84 -3.72
CA VAL A 217 3.62 9.15 -2.34
C VAL A 217 3.83 10.64 -2.11
N PHE A 218 2.76 11.32 -1.71
CA PHE A 218 2.75 12.74 -1.38
C PHE A 218 2.53 12.89 0.11
N ASP A 219 3.62 13.08 0.86
CA ASP A 219 3.56 13.40 2.29
C ASP A 219 3.26 14.90 2.48
N LEU A 220 2.17 15.22 3.18
CA LEU A 220 1.68 16.59 3.34
C LEU A 220 2.11 17.15 4.69
N GLN A 221 3.11 18.03 4.67
CA GLN A 221 3.57 18.74 5.86
C GLN A 221 3.69 20.26 5.56
N PRO A 222 2.80 21.11 6.11
CA PRO A 222 1.67 20.75 6.99
C PRO A 222 0.55 19.98 6.26
N PRO A 223 -0.34 19.30 7.00
CA PRO A 223 -1.55 18.68 6.42
C PRO A 223 -2.38 19.71 5.65
N LEU A 224 -3.04 19.28 4.58
CA LEU A 224 -3.92 20.12 3.78
C LEU A 224 -5.38 19.82 4.10
N VAL A 225 -6.23 20.86 4.10
CA VAL A 225 -7.66 20.72 4.39
C VAL A 225 -8.46 20.97 3.13
N GLY A 226 -9.39 20.07 2.81
CA GLY A 226 -10.30 20.25 1.69
C GLY A 226 -11.24 19.08 1.50
N ARG A 227 -12.36 19.32 0.84
CA ARG A 227 -13.29 18.26 0.40
C ARG A 227 -13.00 17.75 -1.02
N ILE A 228 -12.19 18.46 -1.80
CA ILE A 228 -11.86 18.13 -3.19
C ILE A 228 -10.38 17.84 -3.30
N ILE A 229 -10.04 16.67 -3.84
CA ILE A 229 -8.68 16.27 -4.16
C ILE A 229 -8.59 16.06 -5.67
N THR A 230 -7.65 16.75 -6.32
CA THR A 230 -7.44 16.70 -7.77
C THR A 230 -6.02 16.27 -8.08
N ILE A 231 -5.88 15.23 -8.90
CA ILE A 231 -4.61 14.84 -9.53
C ILE A 231 -4.52 15.54 -10.87
N VAL A 232 -3.45 16.30 -11.07
CA VAL A 232 -3.23 17.08 -12.31
C VAL A 232 -1.90 16.66 -12.92
N GLY A 233 -1.92 16.22 -14.17
CA GLY A 233 -0.73 16.01 -14.97
C GLY A 233 -0.03 17.34 -15.28
N THR A 234 1.31 17.34 -15.28
CA THR A 234 2.09 18.56 -15.58
C THR A 234 1.81 19.12 -16.98
N PRO A 235 2.06 20.42 -17.22
CA PRO A 235 1.95 21.04 -18.53
C PRO A 235 2.70 20.26 -19.62
N GLY A 236 1.97 19.82 -20.64
CA GLY A 236 2.51 19.06 -21.75
C GLY A 236 1.54 17.98 -22.24
N PRO A 237 1.75 17.45 -23.45
CA PRO A 237 0.91 16.41 -24.00
C PRO A 237 1.18 15.07 -23.30
N GLY A 238 0.21 14.60 -22.51
CA GLY A 238 0.33 13.37 -21.73
C GLY A 238 -0.99 12.61 -21.59
N ILE A 239 -0.90 11.36 -21.14
CA ILE A 239 -2.04 10.55 -20.69
C ILE A 239 -1.91 10.43 -19.18
N LEU A 240 -2.91 10.89 -18.43
CA LEU A 240 -2.99 10.62 -17.00
C LEU A 240 -3.60 9.23 -16.83
N SER A 241 -2.86 8.34 -16.16
CA SER A 241 -3.35 7.02 -15.78
C SER A 241 -3.32 6.90 -14.25
N VAL A 242 -4.45 6.56 -13.65
CA VAL A 242 -4.57 6.35 -12.19
C VAL A 242 -5.22 4.98 -11.97
N CYS A 243 -4.42 4.03 -11.51
CA CYS A 243 -4.85 2.65 -11.23
C CYS A 243 -5.28 2.45 -9.79
N HIS A 244 -4.68 3.21 -8.87
CA HIS A 244 -5.04 3.15 -7.47
C HIS A 244 -4.79 4.50 -6.82
N PHE A 245 -5.72 4.91 -5.97
CA PHE A 245 -5.68 6.18 -5.27
C PHE A 245 -6.05 5.96 -3.80
N VAL A 246 -5.16 6.40 -2.91
CA VAL A 246 -5.35 6.32 -1.46
C VAL A 246 -5.19 7.70 -0.85
N VAL A 247 -6.06 8.01 0.09
CA VAL A 247 -6.02 9.25 0.85
C VAL A 247 -6.05 8.88 2.33
N ASN A 248 -5.02 9.28 3.06
CA ASN A 248 -4.97 9.12 4.50
C ASN A 248 -5.33 10.46 5.16
N GLU A 249 -6.27 10.42 6.10
CA GLU A 249 -6.72 11.58 6.87
C GLU A 249 -6.17 11.56 8.30
N LEU A 250 -6.06 12.74 8.91
CA LEU A 250 -5.79 12.86 10.34
C LEU A 250 -7.12 12.77 11.09
N HIS A 251 -7.35 11.68 11.83
CA HIS A 251 -8.48 11.59 12.73
C HIS A 251 -8.25 12.47 13.97
N PRO A 252 -9.22 13.32 14.36
CA PRO A 252 -9.18 13.97 15.65
C PRO A 252 -9.35 12.90 16.75
N GLU A 253 -8.39 12.84 17.68
CA GLU A 253 -8.46 12.00 18.90
C GLU A 253 -9.62 12.38 19.83
#